data_AF-A0A9E1RL02-F1
#
_entry.id   AF-A0A9E1RL02-F1
#
_cell.length_a   1.000
_cell.length_b   1.000
_cell.length_c   1.000
_cell.angle_alpha   90.00
_cell.angle_beta   90.00
_cell.angle_gamma   90.00
#
_symmetry.space_group_name_H-M   'P 1'
#
loop_
_entity.id
_entity.type
_entity.pdbx_description
1 polymer ?
#
loop_
_entity_poly.entity_id
_entity_poly.type
_entity_poly.pdbx_seq_one_letter_code
_entity_poly.pdbx_strand_id
1 'polypeptide(L)'
;MEYVGNNPEKLLSQVRHRLALPAPQKRRLIREKAGISATELASALDCSRQAVRYWEDGQRTPQGDLLVRYADLLNALEAELKAAHDRAEK
;
A
#
# COMPACT_ATOMS: atom_id res chain seq x y z
N MET A 1 29.17 -10.29 16.68
CA MET A 1 29.09 -9.67 15.35
C MET A 1 27.86 -10.25 14.68
N GLU A 2 26.67 -9.74 15.01
CA GLU A 2 25.44 -10.16 14.35
C GLU A 2 25.52 -9.71 12.90
N TYR A 3 25.32 -10.63 11.97
CA TYR A 3 25.14 -10.30 10.56
C TYR A 3 23.84 -9.49 10.44
N VAL A 4 23.93 -8.16 10.49
CA VAL A 4 22.81 -7.22 10.20
C VAL A 4 22.48 -7.18 8.69
N GLY A 5 23.16 -8.01 7.90
CA GLY A 5 22.93 -8.16 6.47
C GLY A 5 21.85 -9.21 6.17
N ASN A 6 20.62 -8.73 6.05
CA ASN A 6 19.49 -9.42 5.41
C ASN A 6 18.80 -10.53 6.22
N ASN A 7 17.82 -10.14 7.05
CA ASN A 7 16.88 -11.08 7.66
C ASN A 7 16.04 -11.75 6.54
N PRO A 8 16.10 -13.08 6.34
CA PRO A 8 15.34 -13.78 5.30
C PRO A 8 13.83 -13.57 5.42
N GLU A 9 13.31 -13.39 6.63
CA GLU A 9 11.88 -13.10 6.86
C GLU A 9 11.47 -11.75 6.26
N LYS A 10 12.35 -10.74 6.37
CA LYS A 10 12.11 -9.41 5.81
C LYS A 10 12.06 -9.47 4.29
N LEU A 11 12.96 -10.26 3.67
CA LEU A 11 12.96 -10.46 2.22
C LEU A 11 11.69 -11.16 1.75
N LEU A 12 11.29 -12.24 2.42
CA LEU A 12 10.05 -12.98 2.09
C LEU A 12 8.81 -12.09 2.22
N SER A 13 8.74 -11.28 3.28
CA SER A 13 7.66 -10.32 3.48
C SER A 13 7.57 -9.32 2.32
N GLN A 14 8.70 -8.71 1.94
CA GLN A 14 8.73 -7.77 0.80
C GLN A 14 8.33 -8.44 -0.52
N VAL A 15 8.78 -9.66 -0.79
CA VAL A 15 8.40 -10.41 -2.01
C VAL A 15 6.89 -10.67 -2.02
N ARG A 16 6.32 -11.13 -0.90
CA ARG A 16 4.87 -11.33 -0.76
C ARG A 16 4.08 -10.05 -1.04
N HIS A 17 4.52 -8.93 -0.48
CA HIS A 17 3.82 -7.66 -0.65
C HIS A 17 3.96 -7.12 -2.08
N ARG A 18 5.12 -7.30 -2.72
CA ARG A 18 5.31 -6.93 -4.13
C ARG A 18 4.38 -7.70 -5.06
N LEU A 19 4.22 -9.01 -4.82
CA LEU A 19 3.35 -9.88 -5.63
C LEU A 19 1.86 -9.62 -5.36
N ALA A 20 1.50 -9.27 -4.13
CA ALA A 20 0.13 -8.95 -3.74
C ALA A 20 -0.27 -7.50 -4.10
N LEU A 21 0.69 -6.62 -4.41
CA LEU A 21 0.41 -5.21 -4.66
C LEU A 21 -0.45 -5.07 -5.92
N PRO A 22 -1.66 -4.47 -5.83
CA PRO A 22 -2.55 -4.37 -6.97
C PRO A 22 -1.96 -3.46 -8.06
N ALA A 23 -2.55 -3.51 -9.26
CA ALA A 23 -2.14 -2.64 -10.37
C ALA A 23 -2.21 -1.15 -9.96
N PRO A 24 -1.33 -0.28 -10.49
CA PRO A 24 -1.23 1.13 -10.07
C PRO A 24 -2.57 1.89 -10.06
N GLN A 25 -3.37 1.71 -11.11
CA GLN A 25 -4.69 2.32 -11.25
C GLN A 25 -5.67 1.84 -10.17
N LYS A 26 -5.60 0.56 -9.79
CA LYS A 26 -6.43 -0.01 -8.72
C LYS A 26 -6.05 0.58 -7.35
N ARG A 27 -4.77 0.86 -7.10
CA ARG A 27 -4.32 1.52 -5.86
C ARG A 27 -5.00 2.89 -5.69
N ARG A 28 -4.96 3.69 -6.75
CA ARG A 28 -5.62 5.00 -6.80
C ARG A 28 -7.13 4.88 -6.58
N LEU A 29 -7.77 3.90 -7.22
CA LEU A 29 -9.21 3.67 -7.07
C LEU A 29 -9.59 3.30 -5.63
N ILE A 30 -8.84 2.42 -4.96
CA ILE A 30 -9.07 2.06 -3.55
C ILE A 30 -9.00 3.33 -2.69
N ARG A 31 -7.93 4.13 -2.87
CA ARG A 31 -7.76 5.39 -2.14
C ARG A 31 -8.93 6.35 -2.35
N GLU A 32 -9.32 6.58 -3.60
CA GLU A 32 -10.42 7.50 -3.94
C GLU A 32 -11.77 7.02 -3.43
N LYS A 33 -12.07 5.72 -3.53
CA LYS A 33 -13.30 5.13 -2.96
C LYS A 33 -13.36 5.23 -1.45
N ALA A 34 -12.21 5.13 -0.78
CA ALA A 34 -12.11 5.31 0.67
C ALA A 34 -12.21 6.79 1.10
N GLY A 35 -12.28 7.74 0.15
CA GLY A 35 -12.35 9.17 0.46
C GLY A 35 -11.03 9.77 0.96
N ILE A 36 -9.91 9.07 0.78
CA ILE A 36 -8.59 9.48 1.29
C ILE A 36 -7.82 10.25 0.19
N SER A 37 -7.21 11.37 0.55
CA SER A 37 -6.35 12.10 -0.36
C SER A 37 -4.94 11.48 -0.45
N ALA A 38 -4.24 11.72 -1.56
CA ALA A 38 -2.84 11.30 -1.70
C ALA A 38 -1.92 11.94 -0.64
N THR A 39 -2.28 13.10 -0.09
CA THR A 39 -1.54 13.76 0.99
C THR A 39 -1.72 13.02 2.31
N GLU A 40 -2.95 12.68 2.68
CA GLU A 40 -3.23 11.93 3.92
C GLU A 40 -2.58 10.55 3.90
N LEU A 41 -2.66 9.86 2.76
CA LEU A 41 -1.98 8.58 2.57
C LEU A 41 -0.46 8.71 2.71
N ALA A 42 0.11 9.79 2.16
CA ALA A 42 1.54 10.05 2.26
C ALA A 42 1.96 10.37 3.71
N SER A 43 1.19 11.19 4.42
CA SER A 43 1.42 11.51 5.83
C SER A 43 1.36 10.27 6.72
N ALA A 44 0.39 9.37 6.50
CA ALA A 44 0.29 8.11 7.24
C ALA A 44 1.49 7.18 7.02
N LEU A 45 2.15 7.29 5.88
CA LEU A 45 3.29 6.45 5.49
C LEU A 45 4.64 7.15 5.68
N ASP A 46 4.65 8.37 6.23
CA ASP A 46 5.86 9.20 6.37
C ASP A 46 6.64 9.35 5.05
N CYS A 47 5.91 9.64 3.96
CA CYS A 47 6.50 9.86 2.65
C CYS A 47 5.91 11.10 1.96
N SER A 48 6.43 11.44 0.78
CA SER A 48 5.92 12.60 0.04
C SER A 48 4.67 12.23 -0.77
N ARG A 49 3.72 13.18 -0.88
CA ARG A 49 2.56 13.07 -1.78
C ARG A 49 2.97 12.70 -3.22
N GLN A 50 4.12 13.19 -3.66
CA GLN A 50 4.65 12.90 -5.00
C GLN A 50 5.09 11.44 -5.13
N ALA A 51 5.68 10.85 -4.08
CA ALA A 51 6.00 9.43 -4.07
C ALA A 51 4.74 8.56 -4.23
N VAL A 52 3.67 8.89 -3.50
CA VAL A 52 2.37 8.21 -3.62
C VAL A 52 1.84 8.30 -5.05
N ARG A 53 1.87 9.50 -5.68
CA ARG A 53 1.47 9.66 -7.08
C ARG A 53 2.30 8.80 -8.04
N TYR A 54 3.63 8.77 -7.87
CA TYR A 54 4.47 7.91 -8.70
C TYR A 54 4.16 6.42 -8.55
N TRP A 55 3.71 5.98 -7.38
CA TRP A 55 3.29 4.60 -7.15
C TRP A 55 1.92 4.28 -7.75
N GLU A 56 1.00 5.24 -7.73
CA GLU A 56 -0.34 5.14 -8.32
C GLU A 56 -0.32 5.26 -9.85
N ASP A 57 0.62 6.02 -10.40
CA ASP A 57 0.82 6.17 -11.84
C ASP A 57 1.71 5.04 -12.42
N GLY A 58 2.27 4.18 -11.56
CA GLY A 58 3.14 3.06 -11.96
C GLY A 58 4.56 3.47 -12.38
N GLN A 59 4.92 4.76 -12.24
CA GLN A 59 6.25 5.26 -12.54
C GLN A 59 7.32 4.73 -11.59
N ARG A 60 6.94 4.46 -10.33
CA ARG A 60 7.80 3.85 -9.31
C ARG A 60 7.02 2.83 -8.50
N THR A 61 7.73 1.95 -7.81
CA THR A 61 7.15 1.04 -6.82
C THR A 61 7.80 1.31 -5.47
N PRO A 62 7.05 1.33 -4.35
CA PRO A 62 7.65 1.47 -3.03
C PRO A 62 8.61 0.30 -2.75
N GLN A 63 9.61 0.54 -1.90
CA GLN A 63 10.64 -0.43 -1.56
C GLN A 63 10.78 -0.56 -0.05
N GLY A 64 11.40 -1.65 0.40
CA GLY A 64 11.71 -1.86 1.82
C GLY A 64 10.45 -1.87 2.68
N ASP A 65 10.52 -1.16 3.80
CA ASP A 65 9.42 -1.10 4.78
C ASP A 65 8.22 -0.27 4.27
N LEU A 66 8.44 0.68 3.35
CA LEU A 66 7.36 1.43 2.72
C LEU A 66 6.48 0.54 1.83
N LEU A 67 7.06 -0.44 1.15
CA LEU A 67 6.29 -1.40 0.36
C LEU A 67 5.31 -2.18 1.24
N VAL A 68 5.80 -2.64 2.40
CA VAL A 68 5.03 -3.41 3.35
C VAL A 68 3.86 -2.57 3.87
N ARG A 69 4.17 -1.42 4.47
CA ARG A 69 3.17 -0.51 5.03
C ARG A 69 2.14 -0.03 4.01
N TYR A 70 2.59 0.29 2.79
CA TYR A 70 1.69 0.75 1.73
C TYR A 70 0.73 -0.35 1.27
N ALA A 71 1.22 -1.58 1.08
CA ALA A 71 0.36 -2.69 0.68
C ALA A 71 -0.63 -3.08 1.79
N ASP A 72 -0.18 -3.12 3.05
CA ASP A 72 -1.04 -3.38 4.21
C ASP A 72 -2.16 -2.35 4.32
N LEU A 73 -1.83 -1.07 4.17
CA LEU A 73 -2.82 0.01 4.22
C LEU A 73 -3.84 -0.10 3.07
N LEU A 74 -3.40 -0.38 1.84
CA LEU A 74 -4.32 -0.60 0.72
C LEU A 74 -5.24 -1.80 0.95
N ASN A 75 -4.72 -2.90 1.51
CA ASN A 75 -5.52 -4.08 1.82
C ASN A 75 -6.57 -3.78 2.90
N ALA A 76 -6.21 -3.03 3.93
CA ALA A 76 -7.14 -2.60 4.97
C ALA A 76 -8.25 -1.71 4.40
N LEU A 77 -7.90 -0.74 3.54
CA LEU A 77 -8.88 0.11 2.88
C LEU A 77 -9.83 -0.69 1.96
N GLU A 78 -9.29 -1.65 1.20
CA GLU A 78 -10.12 -2.51 0.35
C GLU A 78 -11.08 -3.38 1.19
N ALA A 79 -10.63 -3.89 2.34
CA ALA A 79 -11.47 -4.65 3.25
C ALA A 79 -12.61 -3.81 3.84
N GLU A 80 -12.33 -2.57 4.26
CA GLU A 80 -13.36 -1.65 4.75
C GLU A 80 -14.37 -1.27 3.66
N LEU A 81 -13.90 -1.02 2.43
CA LEU A 81 -14.77 -0.75 1.29
C LEU A 81 -15.68 -1.94 0.97
N LYS A 82 -15.15 -3.15 1.03
CA LYS A 82 -15.94 -4.37 0.85
C LYS A 82 -16.97 -4.54 1.96
N ALA A 83 -16.57 -4.36 3.22
CA ALA A 83 -17.49 -4.44 4.35
C ALA A 83 -18.60 -3.38 4.29
N ALA A 84 -18.29 -2.17 3.83
CA ALA A 84 -19.27 -1.11 3.60
C ALA A 84 -20.26 -1.47 2.47
N HIS A 85 -19.76 -2.06 1.38
CA HIS A 85 -20.61 -2.56 0.30
C HIS A 85 -21.54 -3.68 0.77
N ASP A 86 -21.01 -4.69 1.48
CA ASP A 86 -21.79 -5.83 1.99
C ASP A 86 -22.89 -5.40 2.98
N ARG A 87 -22.69 -4.30 3.73
CA ARG A 87 -23.71 -3.72 4.62
C ARG A 87 -24.80 -2.94 3.88
N ALA A 88 -24.48 -2.36 2.72
CA ALA A 88 -25.43 -1.58 1.94
C ALA A 88 -26.38 -2.49 1.12
N GLU A 89 -25.92 -3.69 0.76
CA GLU A 89 -26.70 -4.70 0.02
C GLU A 89 -27.62 -5.56 0.91
N LYS A 90 -27.66 -5.29 2.23
CA LYS A 90 -28.42 -6.05 3.22
C LYS A 90 -29.50 -5.21 3.88
#